data_AF-A0AAW1XKA8-F1
#
_entry.id   AF-A0AAW1XKA8-F1
#
_cell.length_a   1.000
_cell.length_b   1.000
_cell.length_c   1.000
_cell.angle_alpha   90.00
_cell.angle_beta   90.00
_cell.angle_gamma   90.00
#
_symmetry.space_group_name_H-M   'P 1'
#
loop_
_entity.id
_entity.type
_entity.pdbx_description
1 polymer ?
#
loop_
_entity_poly.entity_id
_entity_poly.type
_entity_poly.pdbx_seq_one_letter_code
_entity_poly.pdbx_strand_id
1 'polypeptide(L)'
;MVTIENAMLGQLMNPQAGLQWVNAHIKPYVPATKITSIAVGNEVFTDDDTTVLLANLVPAMVSIQTALTQLGLDSYIKVSTPCSLAVLEESYPPSAGSFKTQVAGAMSQLLQFLQTTKAPFWINAYPYFAYKDNPNKISLDYVLFNPNSGMIDPYTKLHYDNMLYAQVDAAIFAMARLGFNGIEVKVSETGWPSKGDANEIGATLQNAALYNRNLLERQLANEGTPLRPRMRLEVYLFALFNEDMKPGPTSERNYGLFQPDGTMAYNVGLSTLSTTSTTSSTSTASISDLTSSATKTTTMEFHQSWVSWIFVCVVTFQVYMRRPF
;
A
#
# COMPACT_ATOMS: atom_id res chain seq x y z
N MET A 1 8.35 -2.25 -0.96
CA MET A 1 8.45 -1.44 -2.20
C MET A 1 9.39 -0.29 -1.93
N VAL A 2 10.20 0.13 -2.91
CA VAL A 2 11.06 1.33 -2.82
C VAL A 2 10.66 2.28 -3.93
N THR A 3 10.44 3.56 -3.61
CA THR A 3 9.98 4.56 -4.60
C THR A 3 11.14 5.41 -5.09
N ILE A 4 11.14 5.67 -6.39
CA ILE A 4 11.95 6.68 -7.06
C ILE A 4 11.06 7.91 -7.23
N GLU A 5 11.52 9.06 -6.73
CA GLU A 5 10.77 10.31 -6.81
C GLU A 5 10.59 10.81 -8.25
N ASN A 6 9.48 11.51 -8.53
CA ASN A 6 9.17 12.08 -9.86
C ASN A 6 10.33 12.95 -10.41
N ALA A 7 11.02 13.69 -9.54
CA ALA A 7 12.16 14.54 -9.91
C ALA A 7 13.35 13.78 -10.51
N MET A 8 13.50 12.48 -10.20
CA MET A 8 14.62 11.67 -10.70
C MET A 8 14.37 11.10 -12.10
N LEU A 9 13.13 11.13 -12.60
CA LEU A 9 12.77 10.45 -13.85
C LEU A 9 13.61 10.93 -15.04
N GLY A 10 13.82 12.23 -15.18
CA GLY A 10 14.63 12.80 -16.27
C GLY A 10 16.08 12.32 -16.26
N GLN A 11 16.70 12.22 -15.08
CA GLN A 11 18.06 11.70 -14.94
C GLN A 11 18.13 10.19 -15.25
N LEU A 12 17.12 9.44 -14.79
CA LEU A 12 17.12 7.99 -14.87
C LEU A 12 16.79 7.45 -16.26
N MET A 13 16.43 8.30 -17.23
CA MET A 13 16.42 7.92 -18.65
C MET A 13 17.80 7.41 -19.13
N ASN A 14 18.89 7.84 -18.49
CA ASN A 14 20.24 7.38 -18.78
C ASN A 14 20.49 6.00 -18.14
N PRO A 15 20.79 4.94 -18.92
CA PRO A 15 21.05 3.58 -18.39
C PRO A 15 22.16 3.51 -17.34
N GLN A 16 23.21 4.31 -17.47
CA GLN A 16 24.30 4.35 -16.50
C GLN A 16 23.84 4.95 -15.17
N ALA A 17 22.98 5.98 -15.23
CA ALA A 17 22.38 6.56 -14.03
C ALA A 17 21.44 5.56 -13.34
N GLY A 18 20.65 4.80 -14.11
CA GLY A 18 19.82 3.70 -13.57
C GLY A 18 20.66 2.63 -12.87
N LEU A 19 21.76 2.20 -13.48
CA LEU A 19 22.69 1.24 -12.87
C LEU A 19 23.32 1.77 -11.58
N GLN A 20 23.74 3.04 -11.57
CA GLN A 20 24.28 3.69 -10.37
C GLN A 20 23.22 3.75 -9.27
N TRP A 21 21.97 4.11 -9.62
CA TRP A 21 20.88 4.18 -8.67
C TRP A 21 20.60 2.81 -8.03
N VAL A 22 20.50 1.74 -8.81
CA VAL A 22 20.26 0.38 -8.28
C VAL A 22 21.43 -0.11 -7.42
N ASN A 23 22.68 0.17 -7.81
CA ASN A 23 23.85 -0.18 -6.99
C ASN A 23 23.93 0.57 -5.66
N ALA A 24 23.39 1.80 -5.60
CA ALA A 24 23.40 2.62 -4.40
C ALA A 24 22.21 2.33 -3.46
N HIS A 25 21.02 2.11 -4.00
CA HIS A 25 19.77 2.10 -3.23
C HIS A 25 19.13 0.72 -3.06
N ILE A 26 19.51 -0.27 -3.87
CA ILE A 26 18.90 -1.61 -3.86
C ILE A 26 19.92 -2.67 -3.48
N LYS A 27 21.00 -2.77 -4.26
CA LYS A 27 22.02 -3.82 -4.12
C LYS A 27 22.61 -3.96 -2.70
N PRO A 28 22.92 -2.86 -1.97
CA PRO A 28 23.54 -2.98 -0.64
C PRO A 28 22.64 -3.62 0.41
N TYR A 29 21.32 -3.63 0.17
CA TYR A 29 20.32 -4.09 1.14
C TYR A 29 19.81 -5.49 0.84
N VAL A 30 20.03 -6.04 -0.36
CA VAL A 30 19.61 -7.40 -0.72
C VAL A 30 20.74 -8.41 -0.48
N PRO A 31 20.44 -9.62 0.04
CA PRO A 31 19.10 -10.15 0.35
C PRO A 31 18.63 -9.88 1.79
N ALA A 32 19.37 -9.12 2.61
CA ALA A 32 19.03 -8.90 4.02
C ALA A 32 17.64 -8.24 4.20
N THR A 33 17.29 -7.32 3.30
CA THR A 33 15.97 -6.72 3.16
C THR A 33 15.25 -7.33 1.95
N LYS A 34 14.03 -7.81 2.15
CA LYS A 34 13.19 -8.40 1.08
C LYS A 34 12.57 -7.29 0.20
N ILE A 35 13.38 -6.71 -0.66
CA ILE A 35 12.91 -5.78 -1.69
C ILE A 35 12.29 -6.60 -2.82
N THR A 36 11.01 -6.42 -3.08
CA THR A 36 10.25 -7.14 -4.12
C THR A 36 9.87 -6.25 -5.29
N SER A 37 9.89 -4.92 -5.12
CA SER A 37 9.42 -4.01 -6.16
C SER A 37 9.96 -2.60 -6.01
N ILE A 38 10.11 -1.92 -7.15
CA ILE A 38 10.51 -0.52 -7.29
C ILE A 38 9.37 0.24 -7.97
N ALA A 39 8.88 1.30 -7.32
CA ALA A 39 7.93 2.27 -7.88
C ALA A 39 8.71 3.39 -8.55
N VAL A 40 8.56 3.54 -9.86
CA VAL A 40 9.23 4.59 -10.63
C VAL A 40 8.27 5.76 -10.80
N GLY A 41 8.46 6.80 -9.98
CA GLY A 41 7.50 7.88 -9.80
C GLY A 41 6.29 7.47 -8.96
N ASN A 42 5.41 8.44 -8.72
CA ASN A 42 4.09 8.28 -8.10
C ASN A 42 3.11 9.24 -8.77
N GLU A 43 1.95 8.74 -9.21
CA GLU A 43 0.86 9.51 -9.82
C GLU A 43 1.28 10.42 -10.99
N VAL A 44 2.29 9.98 -11.76
CA VAL A 44 2.93 10.76 -12.84
C VAL A 44 1.95 11.23 -13.93
N PHE A 45 0.89 10.46 -14.17
CA PHE A 45 -0.13 10.77 -15.18
C PHE A 45 -1.08 11.90 -14.80
N THR A 46 -1.05 12.33 -13.53
CA THR A 46 -1.94 13.33 -12.96
C THR A 46 -1.17 14.46 -12.28
N ASP A 47 0.14 14.53 -12.51
CA ASP A 47 1.05 15.53 -11.95
C ASP A 47 0.90 16.88 -12.68
N ASP A 48 1.20 18.00 -12.03
CA ASP A 48 1.08 19.33 -12.66
C ASP A 48 2.04 19.48 -13.86
N ASP A 49 3.21 18.83 -13.84
CA ASP A 49 4.20 18.82 -14.93
C ASP A 49 4.08 17.58 -15.84
N THR A 50 2.85 17.07 -16.01
CA THR A 50 2.53 15.81 -16.72
C THR A 50 3.30 15.61 -18.03
N THR A 51 3.45 16.63 -18.88
CA THR A 51 4.01 16.45 -20.23
C THR A 51 5.45 15.93 -20.23
N VAL A 52 6.32 16.51 -19.39
CA VAL A 52 7.74 16.12 -19.32
C VAL A 52 7.89 14.80 -18.58
N LEU A 53 7.17 14.64 -17.47
CA LEU A 53 7.27 13.43 -16.66
C LEU A 53 6.77 12.20 -17.43
N LEU A 54 5.70 12.31 -18.23
CA LEU A 54 5.23 11.22 -19.08
C LEU A 54 6.25 10.80 -20.14
N ALA A 55 6.97 11.76 -20.74
CA ALA A 55 8.02 11.45 -21.70
C ALA A 55 9.21 10.71 -21.06
N ASN A 56 9.46 10.94 -19.77
CA ASN A 56 10.60 10.37 -19.04
C ASN A 56 10.29 9.03 -18.36
N LEU A 57 9.02 8.76 -18.05
CA LEU A 57 8.58 7.65 -17.21
C LEU A 57 9.02 6.27 -17.73
N VAL A 58 8.55 5.86 -18.91
CA VAL A 58 8.87 4.53 -19.45
C VAL A 58 10.37 4.38 -19.75
N PRO A 59 11.09 5.37 -20.31
CA PRO A 59 12.55 5.30 -20.44
C PRO A 59 13.28 5.11 -19.10
N ALA A 60 12.86 5.81 -18.03
CA ALA A 60 13.42 5.61 -16.69
C ALA A 60 13.15 4.20 -16.16
N MET A 61 11.94 3.67 -16.36
CA MET A 61 11.58 2.29 -15.98
C MET A 61 12.44 1.26 -16.73
N VAL A 62 12.68 1.45 -18.03
CA VAL A 62 13.55 0.60 -18.85
C VAL A 62 14.99 0.62 -18.34
N SER A 63 15.51 1.79 -17.98
CA SER A 63 16.85 1.96 -17.40
C SER A 63 17.00 1.18 -16.08
N ILE A 64 16.03 1.31 -15.16
CA ILE A 64 16.03 0.56 -13.89
C ILE A 64 15.88 -0.94 -14.12
N GLN A 65 14.98 -1.37 -14.99
CA GLN A 65 14.80 -2.78 -15.34
C GLN A 65 16.08 -3.38 -15.93
N THR A 66 16.75 -2.65 -16.81
CA THR A 66 18.02 -3.07 -17.43
C THR A 66 19.09 -3.25 -16.36
N ALA A 67 19.20 -2.32 -15.41
CA ALA A 67 20.12 -2.43 -14.29
C ALA A 67 19.83 -3.65 -13.40
N LEU A 68 18.56 -3.92 -13.09
CA LEU A 68 18.16 -5.11 -12.33
C LEU A 68 18.54 -6.40 -13.07
N THR A 69 18.28 -6.48 -14.38
CA THR A 69 18.66 -7.66 -15.19
C THR A 69 20.17 -7.84 -15.25
N GLN A 70 20.95 -6.78 -15.43
CA GLN A 70 22.43 -6.85 -15.40
C GLN A 70 22.98 -7.37 -14.07
N LEU A 71 22.28 -7.08 -12.96
CA LEU A 71 22.67 -7.50 -11.62
C LEU A 71 22.02 -8.83 -11.19
N GLY A 72 21.20 -9.46 -12.03
CA GLY A 72 20.49 -10.71 -11.73
C GLY A 72 19.38 -10.58 -10.68
N LEU A 73 18.81 -9.37 -10.53
CA LEU A 73 17.80 -9.03 -9.52
C LEU A 73 16.35 -9.01 -10.07
N ASP A 74 16.19 -9.03 -11.39
CA ASP A 74 14.90 -8.90 -12.11
C ASP A 74 13.96 -10.11 -11.97
N SER A 75 14.50 -11.25 -11.54
CA SER A 75 13.72 -12.45 -11.26
C SER A 75 12.77 -12.28 -10.07
N TYR A 76 13.06 -11.39 -9.11
CA TYR A 76 12.24 -11.16 -7.92
C TYR A 76 11.95 -9.69 -7.58
N ILE A 77 12.64 -8.73 -8.22
CA ILE A 77 12.32 -7.30 -8.12
C ILE A 77 11.57 -6.84 -9.36
N LYS A 78 10.31 -6.41 -9.19
CA LYS A 78 9.48 -5.87 -10.28
C LYS A 78 9.49 -4.35 -10.33
N VAL A 79 9.48 -3.79 -11.53
CA VAL A 79 9.44 -2.35 -11.77
C VAL A 79 8.03 -1.98 -12.24
N SER A 80 7.39 -1.05 -11.56
CA SER A 80 6.08 -0.50 -11.96
C SER A 80 5.97 0.96 -11.52
N THR A 81 4.81 1.58 -11.74
CA THR A 81 4.52 2.96 -11.35
C THR A 81 3.10 3.02 -10.78
N PRO A 82 2.91 3.56 -9.56
CA PRO A 82 1.59 3.84 -9.00
C PRO A 82 0.84 4.89 -9.83
N CYS A 83 -0.37 4.55 -10.27
CA CYS A 83 -1.26 5.46 -11.00
C CYS A 83 -2.44 5.88 -10.13
N SER A 84 -2.73 7.17 -10.04
CA SER A 84 -4.03 7.65 -9.53
C SER A 84 -5.17 7.08 -10.37
N LEU A 85 -6.32 6.75 -9.77
CA LEU A 85 -7.50 6.37 -10.55
C LEU A 85 -8.06 7.50 -11.43
N ALA A 86 -7.60 8.75 -11.25
CA ALA A 86 -7.97 9.86 -12.12
C ALA A 86 -7.44 9.72 -13.56
N VAL A 87 -6.65 8.69 -13.87
CA VAL A 87 -6.30 8.29 -15.25
C VAL A 87 -7.48 7.66 -16.02
N LEU A 88 -8.54 7.24 -15.32
CA LEU A 88 -9.75 6.69 -15.93
C LEU A 88 -10.68 7.82 -16.39
N GLU A 89 -11.27 7.64 -17.58
CA GLU A 89 -12.39 8.46 -18.08
C GLU A 89 -13.69 7.89 -17.54
N GLU A 90 -13.94 6.61 -17.83
CA GLU A 90 -15.09 5.87 -17.36
C GLU A 90 -14.65 4.85 -16.31
N SER A 91 -15.43 4.73 -15.24
CA SER A 91 -15.24 3.71 -14.19
C SER A 91 -16.53 3.10 -13.66
N TYR A 92 -17.70 3.58 -14.12
CA TYR A 92 -19.01 3.07 -13.74
C TYR A 92 -19.91 2.83 -14.96
N PRO A 93 -20.49 1.63 -15.13
CA PRO A 93 -20.19 0.42 -14.34
C PRO A 93 -18.74 -0.04 -14.58
N PRO A 94 -18.15 -0.92 -13.72
CA PRO A 94 -16.76 -1.35 -13.86
C PRO A 94 -16.41 -1.86 -15.26
N SER A 95 -17.32 -2.60 -15.91
CA SER A 95 -17.12 -3.08 -17.28
C SER A 95 -16.93 -1.96 -18.30
N ALA A 96 -17.41 -0.75 -18.03
CA ALA A 96 -17.23 0.44 -18.88
C ALA A 96 -15.83 1.06 -18.76
N GLY A 97 -15.03 0.61 -17.79
CA GLY A 97 -13.68 1.08 -17.47
C GLY A 97 -12.86 1.45 -18.70
N SER A 98 -12.41 2.70 -18.81
CA SER A 98 -11.56 3.18 -19.91
C SER A 98 -10.60 4.27 -19.44
N PHE A 99 -9.41 4.36 -20.05
CA PHE A 99 -8.46 5.43 -19.77
C PHE A 99 -8.85 6.71 -20.52
N LYS A 100 -8.50 7.86 -19.95
CA LYS A 100 -8.62 9.16 -20.62
C LYS A 100 -7.83 9.17 -21.93
N THR A 101 -8.43 9.72 -22.99
CA THR A 101 -7.81 9.78 -24.33
C THR A 101 -6.45 10.48 -24.30
N GLN A 102 -6.29 11.49 -23.44
CA GLN A 102 -5.06 12.28 -23.29
C GLN A 102 -3.88 11.45 -22.75
N VAL A 103 -4.14 10.42 -21.94
CA VAL A 103 -3.09 9.56 -21.36
C VAL A 103 -2.95 8.21 -22.06
N ALA A 104 -3.92 7.81 -22.88
CA ALA A 104 -3.99 6.49 -23.50
C ALA A 104 -2.72 6.08 -24.26
N GLY A 105 -2.04 7.04 -24.93
CA GLY A 105 -0.78 6.79 -25.63
C GLY A 105 0.36 6.40 -24.68
N ALA A 106 0.63 7.22 -23.65
CA ALA A 106 1.64 6.92 -22.64
C ALA A 106 1.27 5.69 -21.80
N MET A 107 -0.02 5.51 -21.50
CA MET A 107 -0.54 4.33 -20.82
C MET A 107 -0.26 3.06 -21.62
N SER A 108 -0.46 3.07 -22.94
CA SER A 108 -0.15 1.91 -23.79
C SER A 108 1.35 1.55 -23.76
N GLN A 109 2.24 2.53 -23.70
CA GLN A 109 3.69 2.29 -23.55
C GLN A 109 4.01 1.66 -22.20
N LEU A 110 3.40 2.16 -21.11
CA LEU A 110 3.53 1.57 -19.78
C LEU A 110 3.02 0.12 -19.76
N LEU A 111 1.82 -0.14 -20.27
CA LEU A 111 1.23 -1.48 -20.28
C LEU A 111 2.05 -2.46 -21.10
N GLN A 112 2.64 -2.04 -22.23
CA GLN A 112 3.57 -2.85 -23.01
C GLN A 112 4.83 -3.21 -22.21
N PHE A 113 5.40 -2.24 -21.48
CA PHE A 113 6.54 -2.48 -20.59
C PHE A 113 6.18 -3.50 -19.49
N LEU A 114 5.05 -3.31 -18.81
CA LEU A 114 4.60 -4.18 -17.72
C LEU A 114 4.32 -5.61 -18.21
N GLN A 115 3.68 -5.76 -19.37
CA GLN A 115 3.44 -7.08 -19.97
C GLN A 115 4.75 -7.80 -20.31
N THR A 116 5.73 -7.09 -20.88
CA THR A 116 7.02 -7.64 -21.28
C THR A 116 7.86 -8.08 -20.08
N THR A 117 7.82 -7.31 -18.99
CA THR A 117 8.58 -7.55 -17.75
C THR A 117 7.84 -8.41 -16.73
N LYS A 118 6.58 -8.76 -17.03
CA LYS A 118 5.64 -9.47 -16.13
C LYS A 118 5.52 -8.75 -14.78
N ALA A 119 5.42 -7.42 -14.83
CA ALA A 119 5.22 -6.57 -13.68
C ALA A 119 3.72 -6.22 -13.53
N PRO A 120 3.23 -6.01 -12.29
CA PRO A 120 1.84 -5.61 -12.07
C PRO A 120 1.61 -4.15 -12.45
N PHE A 121 0.38 -3.80 -12.80
CA PHE A 121 -0.11 -2.43 -12.85
C PHE A 121 -0.53 -2.00 -11.44
N TRP A 122 -0.07 -0.83 -11.00
CA TRP A 122 -0.35 -0.32 -9.66
C TRP A 122 -1.31 0.86 -9.71
N ILE A 123 -2.29 0.83 -8.81
CA ILE A 123 -3.27 1.90 -8.66
C ILE A 123 -3.32 2.40 -7.22
N ASN A 124 -3.39 3.72 -7.09
CA ASN A 124 -3.78 4.40 -5.86
C ASN A 124 -5.30 4.57 -5.91
N ALA A 125 -6.02 3.80 -5.09
CA ALA A 125 -7.45 3.60 -5.20
C ALA A 125 -8.15 3.94 -3.90
N TYR A 126 -8.89 5.05 -3.87
CA TYR A 126 -9.51 5.57 -2.66
C TYR A 126 -11.04 5.71 -2.84
N PRO A 127 -11.84 4.75 -2.36
CA PRO A 127 -13.29 4.89 -2.28
C PRO A 127 -13.75 6.15 -1.51
N TYR A 128 -12.93 6.62 -0.57
CA TYR A 128 -13.17 7.84 0.19
C TYR A 128 -13.46 9.04 -0.71
N PHE A 129 -12.64 9.31 -1.75
CA PHE A 129 -12.84 10.49 -2.59
C PHE A 129 -14.18 10.47 -3.34
N ALA A 130 -14.57 9.32 -3.86
CA ALA A 130 -15.86 9.16 -4.52
C ALA A 130 -17.02 9.46 -3.55
N TYR A 131 -16.97 8.92 -2.33
CA TYR A 131 -17.98 9.21 -1.30
C TYR A 131 -17.98 10.68 -0.88
N LYS A 132 -16.80 11.27 -0.63
CA LYS A 132 -16.63 12.68 -0.25
C LYS A 132 -17.27 13.62 -1.27
N ASP A 133 -17.16 13.29 -2.56
CA ASP A 133 -17.68 14.12 -3.65
C ASP A 133 -19.19 13.95 -3.88
N ASN A 134 -19.74 12.75 -3.62
CA ASN A 134 -21.16 12.46 -3.85
C ASN A 134 -21.81 11.63 -2.72
N PRO A 135 -21.81 12.12 -1.45
CA PRO A 135 -22.23 11.33 -0.29
C PRO A 135 -23.73 11.01 -0.27
N ASN A 136 -24.52 11.75 -1.05
CA ASN A 136 -25.97 11.52 -1.19
C ASN A 136 -26.31 10.45 -2.24
N LYS A 137 -25.36 10.07 -3.09
CA LYS A 137 -25.56 9.06 -4.16
C LYS A 137 -24.78 7.78 -3.91
N ILE A 138 -23.63 7.89 -3.26
CA ILE A 138 -22.76 6.75 -2.95
C ILE A 138 -23.06 6.33 -1.51
N SER A 139 -23.49 5.08 -1.34
CA SER A 139 -23.73 4.51 -0.01
C SER A 139 -22.43 4.47 0.79
N LEU A 140 -22.48 4.95 2.03
CA LEU A 140 -21.36 4.83 2.97
C LEU A 140 -21.00 3.36 3.23
N ASP A 141 -22.01 2.48 3.34
CA ASP A 141 -21.77 1.05 3.56
C ASP A 141 -21.02 0.39 2.40
N TYR A 142 -21.31 0.81 1.17
CA TYR A 142 -20.64 0.30 -0.03
C TYR A 142 -19.16 0.68 -0.11
N VAL A 143 -18.79 1.87 0.35
CA VAL A 143 -17.40 2.33 0.36
C VAL A 143 -16.62 1.89 1.60
N LEU A 144 -17.31 1.50 2.67
CA LEU A 144 -16.71 0.99 3.91
C LEU A 144 -16.64 -0.55 3.98
N PHE A 145 -17.03 -1.28 2.94
CA PHE A 145 -17.14 -2.75 2.93
C PHE A 145 -18.15 -3.32 3.95
N ASN A 146 -19.07 -2.50 4.46
CA ASN A 146 -20.14 -2.96 5.35
C ASN A 146 -21.16 -3.79 4.55
N PRO A 147 -21.98 -4.63 5.20
CA PRO A 147 -23.09 -5.31 4.54
C PRO A 147 -24.01 -4.32 3.81
N ASN A 148 -24.17 -4.50 2.51
CA ASN A 148 -25.01 -3.66 1.66
C ASN A 148 -25.50 -4.44 0.43
N SER A 149 -26.39 -3.86 -0.37
CA SER A 149 -26.90 -4.51 -1.58
C SER A 149 -25.86 -4.63 -2.70
N GLY A 150 -24.76 -3.89 -2.62
CA GLY A 150 -23.77 -3.75 -3.68
C GLY A 150 -24.35 -3.12 -4.94
N MET A 151 -23.62 -3.30 -6.04
CA MET A 151 -24.07 -3.01 -7.39
C MET A 151 -23.85 -4.23 -8.29
N ILE A 152 -24.74 -4.43 -9.26
CA ILE A 152 -24.60 -5.46 -10.29
C ILE A 152 -24.21 -4.78 -11.59
N ASP A 153 -23.07 -5.18 -12.15
CA ASP A 153 -22.61 -4.65 -13.41
C ASP A 153 -23.59 -5.10 -14.53
N PRO A 154 -24.22 -4.17 -15.26
CA PRO A 154 -25.32 -4.51 -16.16
C PRO A 154 -24.88 -5.34 -17.36
N TYR A 155 -23.59 -5.38 -17.69
CA TYR A 155 -23.07 -6.11 -18.84
C TYR A 155 -22.46 -7.45 -18.43
N THR A 156 -21.58 -7.44 -17.43
CA THR A 156 -20.86 -8.65 -16.98
C THR A 156 -21.65 -9.48 -15.97
N LYS A 157 -22.67 -8.88 -15.34
CA LYS A 157 -23.47 -9.46 -14.25
C LYS A 157 -22.68 -9.76 -12.97
N LEU A 158 -21.45 -9.26 -12.88
CA LEU A 158 -20.65 -9.35 -11.67
C LEU A 158 -21.28 -8.47 -10.59
N HIS A 159 -21.41 -9.03 -9.38
CA HIS A 159 -21.85 -8.32 -8.20
C HIS A 159 -20.63 -7.78 -7.45
N TYR A 160 -20.64 -6.48 -7.19
CA TYR A 160 -19.63 -5.81 -6.38
C TYR A 160 -20.31 -5.36 -5.10
N ASP A 161 -19.92 -5.95 -3.98
CA ASP A 161 -20.39 -5.58 -2.65
C ASP A 161 -19.61 -4.39 -2.06
N ASN A 162 -18.51 -3.97 -2.71
CA ASN A 162 -17.69 -2.84 -2.29
C ASN A 162 -17.07 -2.07 -3.47
N MET A 163 -16.79 -0.79 -3.25
CA MET A 163 -16.26 0.09 -4.29
C MET A 163 -14.81 -0.18 -4.67
N LEU A 164 -13.94 -0.59 -3.73
CA LEU A 164 -12.52 -0.80 -4.04
C LEU A 164 -12.38 -1.88 -5.13
N TYR A 165 -13.13 -2.97 -5.04
CA TYR A 165 -13.08 -4.04 -6.03
C TYR A 165 -13.68 -3.61 -7.37
N ALA A 166 -14.73 -2.79 -7.34
CA ALA A 166 -15.27 -2.16 -8.54
C ALA A 166 -14.24 -1.26 -9.25
N GLN A 167 -13.47 -0.48 -8.49
CA GLN A 167 -12.40 0.38 -9.02
C GLN A 167 -11.24 -0.43 -9.61
N VAL A 168 -10.82 -1.51 -8.94
CA VAL A 168 -9.78 -2.41 -9.44
C VAL A 168 -10.21 -3.06 -10.76
N ASP A 169 -11.44 -3.56 -10.82
CA ASP A 169 -11.94 -4.21 -12.05
C ASP A 169 -12.18 -3.19 -13.17
N ALA A 170 -12.57 -1.96 -12.86
CA ALA A 170 -12.62 -0.87 -13.85
C ALA A 170 -11.24 -0.61 -14.49
N ALA A 171 -10.16 -0.61 -13.71
CA ALA A 171 -8.80 -0.50 -14.25
C ALA A 171 -8.42 -1.72 -15.11
N ILE A 172 -8.84 -2.94 -14.73
CA ILE A 172 -8.63 -4.15 -15.54
C ILE A 172 -9.37 -4.04 -16.89
N PHE A 173 -10.62 -3.60 -16.89
CA PHE A 173 -11.37 -3.38 -18.13
C PHE A 173 -10.75 -2.28 -18.99
N ALA A 174 -10.24 -1.21 -18.39
CA ALA A 174 -9.54 -0.14 -19.11
C ALA A 174 -8.29 -0.65 -19.84
N MET A 175 -7.48 -1.48 -19.18
CA MET A 175 -6.32 -2.14 -19.83
C MET A 175 -6.75 -3.07 -20.96
N ALA A 176 -7.81 -3.87 -20.75
CA ALA A 176 -8.32 -4.78 -21.78
C ALA A 176 -8.79 -4.03 -23.03
N ARG A 177 -9.38 -2.83 -22.90
CA ARG A 177 -9.77 -1.97 -24.03
C ARG A 177 -8.59 -1.46 -24.85
N LEU A 178 -7.42 -1.29 -24.23
CA LEU A 178 -6.17 -0.98 -24.93
C LEU A 178 -5.48 -2.24 -25.50
N GLY A 179 -6.10 -3.43 -25.39
CA GLY A 179 -5.56 -4.69 -25.88
C GLY A 179 -4.68 -5.44 -24.89
N PHE A 180 -4.53 -4.93 -23.66
CA PHE A 180 -3.67 -5.53 -22.64
C PHE A 180 -4.47 -6.40 -21.67
N ASN A 181 -4.47 -7.70 -21.94
CA ASN A 181 -5.07 -8.71 -21.09
C ASN A 181 -4.00 -9.40 -20.22
N GLY A 182 -4.37 -9.79 -19.00
CA GLY A 182 -3.52 -10.62 -18.13
C GLY A 182 -2.47 -9.90 -17.29
N ILE A 183 -2.34 -8.57 -17.39
CA ILE A 183 -1.54 -7.80 -16.44
C ILE A 183 -2.24 -7.85 -15.06
N GLU A 184 -1.49 -8.23 -14.02
CA GLU A 184 -1.95 -8.21 -12.63
C GLU A 184 -2.21 -6.76 -12.19
N VAL A 185 -3.27 -6.49 -11.42
CA VAL A 185 -3.47 -5.19 -10.78
C VAL A 185 -3.26 -5.35 -9.28
N LYS A 186 -2.48 -4.44 -8.69
CA LYS A 186 -2.36 -4.32 -7.23
C LYS A 186 -2.70 -2.90 -6.81
N VAL A 187 -3.13 -2.75 -5.57
CA VAL A 187 -3.42 -1.44 -4.98
C VAL A 187 -2.17 -0.97 -4.24
N SER A 188 -1.47 0.02 -4.80
CA SER A 188 -0.26 0.59 -4.19
C SER A 188 -0.57 1.53 -3.05
N GLU A 189 -1.77 2.10 -3.01
CA GLU A 189 -2.25 2.91 -1.90
C GLU A 189 -3.77 2.87 -1.80
N THR A 190 -4.26 2.74 -0.58
CA THR A 190 -5.67 2.96 -0.23
C THR A 190 -5.83 3.21 1.25
N GLY A 191 -6.81 4.00 1.65
CA GLY A 191 -7.04 4.33 3.06
C GLY A 191 -8.26 5.23 3.23
N TRP A 192 -8.48 5.64 4.47
CA TRP A 192 -9.58 6.53 4.83
C TRP A 192 -9.14 7.48 5.95
N PRO A 193 -9.32 8.81 5.79
CA PRO A 193 -8.84 9.77 6.76
C PRO A 193 -9.71 9.78 8.03
N SER A 194 -9.09 9.84 9.20
CA SER A 194 -9.78 9.87 10.49
C SER A 194 -10.31 11.25 10.88
N LYS A 195 -9.91 12.29 10.16
CA LYS A 195 -10.33 13.68 10.40
C LYS A 195 -10.13 14.48 9.13
N GLY A 196 -11.07 15.34 8.78
CA GLY A 196 -10.96 16.26 7.66
C GLY A 196 -11.54 17.65 7.97
N ASP A 197 -11.49 18.53 6.99
CA ASP A 197 -12.16 19.83 7.00
C ASP A 197 -13.69 19.67 6.92
N ALA A 198 -14.43 20.77 7.12
CA ALA A 198 -15.89 20.73 7.18
C ALA A 198 -16.56 20.21 5.88
N ASN A 199 -15.89 20.33 4.73
CA ASN A 199 -16.34 19.85 3.43
C ASN A 199 -15.81 18.44 3.08
N GLU A 200 -15.05 17.81 3.97
CA GLU A 200 -14.47 16.47 3.81
C GLU A 200 -15.38 15.40 4.41
N ILE A 201 -16.58 15.30 3.84
CA ILE A 201 -17.63 14.42 4.34
C ILE A 201 -17.15 12.98 4.39
N GLY A 202 -17.38 12.34 5.54
CA GLY A 202 -16.97 10.96 5.80
C GLY A 202 -15.61 10.82 6.50
N ALA A 203 -14.77 11.86 6.55
CA ALA A 203 -13.47 11.83 7.24
C ALA A 203 -13.64 11.83 8.77
N THR A 204 -13.85 10.65 9.36
CA THR A 204 -14.09 10.47 10.79
C THR A 204 -13.30 9.27 11.31
N LEU A 205 -12.94 9.31 12.60
CA LEU A 205 -12.27 8.20 13.29
C LEU A 205 -13.03 6.88 13.13
N GLN A 206 -14.37 6.92 13.22
CA GLN A 206 -15.20 5.73 13.10
C GLN A 206 -15.14 5.13 11.68
N ASN A 207 -15.26 5.97 10.64
CA ASN A 207 -15.21 5.48 9.26
C ASN A 207 -13.81 4.99 8.88
N ALA A 208 -12.76 5.68 9.33
CA ALA A 208 -11.37 5.25 9.13
C ALA A 208 -11.12 3.87 9.77
N ALA A 209 -11.59 3.68 11.01
CA ALA A 209 -11.49 2.40 11.68
C ALA A 209 -12.27 1.28 10.96
N LEU A 210 -13.48 1.57 10.47
CA LEU A 210 -14.29 0.62 9.70
C LEU A 210 -13.64 0.24 8.38
N TYR A 211 -13.25 1.22 7.57
CA TYR A 211 -12.64 0.98 6.26
C TYR A 211 -11.39 0.09 6.38
N ASN A 212 -10.45 0.50 7.24
CA ASN A 212 -9.17 -0.18 7.39
C ASN A 212 -9.32 -1.56 8.05
N ARG A 213 -10.24 -1.73 9.02
CA ARG A 213 -10.52 -3.05 9.63
C ARG A 213 -11.16 -4.00 8.63
N ASN A 214 -12.21 -3.55 7.92
CA ASN A 214 -12.92 -4.42 6.99
C ASN A 214 -12.01 -4.79 5.81
N LEU A 215 -11.19 -3.87 5.32
CA LEU A 215 -10.16 -4.18 4.30
C LEU A 215 -9.16 -5.23 4.82
N LEU A 216 -8.69 -5.11 6.07
CA LEU A 216 -7.81 -6.09 6.69
C LEU A 216 -8.47 -7.47 6.77
N GLU A 217 -9.73 -7.57 7.18
CA GLU A 217 -10.49 -8.83 7.22
C GLU A 217 -10.57 -9.49 5.84
N ARG A 218 -10.88 -8.71 4.79
CA ARG A 218 -10.91 -9.18 3.39
C ARG A 218 -9.54 -9.66 2.91
N GLN A 219 -8.47 -8.97 3.31
CA GLN A 219 -7.09 -9.36 3.00
C GLN A 219 -6.68 -10.67 3.69
N LEU A 220 -7.09 -10.89 4.94
CA LEU A 220 -6.85 -12.14 5.67
C LEU A 220 -7.62 -13.33 5.07
N ALA A 221 -8.79 -13.06 4.47
CA ALA A 221 -9.54 -14.05 3.71
C ALA A 221 -8.93 -14.38 2.34
N ASN A 222 -7.82 -13.74 1.95
CA ASN A 222 -7.20 -13.83 0.63
C ASN A 222 -8.16 -13.51 -0.52
N GLU A 223 -9.08 -12.57 -0.30
CA GLU A 223 -10.14 -12.26 -1.24
C GLU A 223 -9.60 -11.57 -2.50
N GLY A 224 -10.17 -11.94 -3.66
CA GLY A 224 -9.95 -11.31 -4.95
C GLY A 224 -11.17 -10.50 -5.38
N THR A 225 -11.06 -9.79 -6.49
CA THR A 225 -12.21 -9.04 -7.04
C THR A 225 -13.23 -9.95 -7.71
N PRO A 226 -14.48 -9.50 -7.96
CA PRO A 226 -15.46 -10.28 -8.71
C PRO A 226 -14.98 -10.75 -10.09
N LEU A 227 -14.19 -9.96 -10.81
CA LEU A 227 -13.61 -10.37 -12.09
C LEU A 227 -12.47 -11.39 -11.93
N ARG A 228 -11.73 -11.33 -10.83
CA ARG A 228 -10.59 -12.22 -10.55
C ARG A 228 -10.69 -12.88 -9.17
N PRO A 229 -11.73 -13.70 -8.91
CA PRO A 229 -12.02 -14.20 -7.56
C PRO A 229 -11.00 -15.22 -7.04
N ARG A 230 -10.17 -15.78 -7.92
CA ARG A 230 -9.11 -16.75 -7.59
C ARG A 230 -7.72 -16.13 -7.45
N MET A 231 -7.62 -14.81 -7.57
CA MET A 231 -6.37 -14.07 -7.43
C MET A 231 -6.55 -13.07 -6.31
N ARG A 232 -5.88 -13.32 -5.17
CA ARG A 232 -5.88 -12.38 -4.05
C ARG A 232 -5.46 -11.00 -4.55
N LEU A 233 -6.22 -9.98 -4.18
CA LEU A 233 -5.81 -8.59 -4.41
C LEU A 233 -4.74 -8.19 -3.40
N GLU A 234 -3.52 -7.87 -3.86
CA GLU A 234 -2.50 -7.29 -3.00
C GLU A 234 -2.75 -5.78 -2.83
N VAL A 235 -2.71 -5.32 -1.57
CA VAL A 235 -3.04 -3.96 -1.18
C VAL A 235 -2.01 -3.43 -0.17
N TYR A 236 -1.55 -2.19 -0.39
CA TYR A 236 -0.78 -1.42 0.57
C TYR A 236 -1.68 -0.34 1.18
N LEU A 237 -1.79 -0.35 2.51
CA LEU A 237 -2.62 0.58 3.25
C LEU A 237 -1.87 1.90 3.44
N PHE A 238 -2.52 2.99 3.04
CA PHE A 238 -2.07 4.36 3.24
C PHE A 238 -2.76 4.97 4.48
N ALA A 239 -2.04 5.31 5.56
CA ALA A 239 -0.60 5.14 5.77
C ALA A 239 -0.31 4.62 7.18
N LEU A 240 0.96 4.38 7.48
CA LEU A 240 1.36 3.88 8.80
C LEU A 240 1.15 4.95 9.88
N PHE A 241 1.58 6.19 9.64
CA PHE A 241 1.50 7.28 10.59
C PHE A 241 0.70 8.46 10.06
N ASN A 242 0.14 9.27 10.96
CA ASN A 242 -0.29 10.62 10.62
C ASN A 242 0.94 11.47 10.29
N GLU A 243 0.90 12.17 9.17
CA GLU A 243 2.01 12.96 8.63
C GLU A 243 1.67 14.45 8.70
N ASP A 244 2.06 15.11 9.79
CA ASP A 244 1.66 16.48 10.11
C ASP A 244 2.18 17.55 9.13
N MET A 245 3.25 17.25 8.40
CA MET A 245 3.83 18.11 7.38
C MET A 245 3.19 17.96 5.99
N LYS A 246 2.21 17.06 5.79
CA LYS A 246 1.54 16.93 4.48
C LYS A 246 0.78 18.21 4.13
N PRO A 247 0.96 18.77 2.92
CA PRO A 247 0.23 19.95 2.46
C PRO A 247 -1.23 19.59 2.15
N GLY A 248 -2.05 20.59 1.85
CA GLY A 248 -3.45 20.38 1.45
C GLY A 248 -4.43 20.34 2.62
N PRO A 249 -5.62 19.73 2.42
CA PRO A 249 -6.71 19.75 3.40
C PRO A 249 -6.38 18.95 4.67
N THR A 250 -7.19 19.10 5.72
CA THR A 250 -6.94 18.42 7.00
C THR A 250 -6.86 16.91 6.89
N SER A 251 -7.63 16.28 5.98
CA SER A 251 -7.55 14.84 5.73
C SER A 251 -6.16 14.30 5.42
N GLU A 252 -5.35 15.05 4.67
CA GLU A 252 -4.01 14.63 4.25
C GLU A 252 -3.10 14.32 5.44
N ARG A 253 -3.31 14.98 6.58
CA ARG A 253 -2.52 14.78 7.81
C ARG A 253 -3.07 13.69 8.72
N ASN A 254 -4.15 13.00 8.32
CA ASN A 254 -4.95 12.14 9.19
C ASN A 254 -5.29 10.76 8.58
N TYR A 255 -4.45 10.21 7.71
CA TYR A 255 -4.62 8.85 7.15
C TYR A 255 -3.98 7.73 7.98
N GLY A 256 -3.17 8.07 8.98
CA GLY A 256 -2.36 7.11 9.73
C GLY A 256 -3.17 6.11 10.55
N LEU A 257 -2.69 4.87 10.59
CA LEU A 257 -3.12 3.90 11.61
C LEU A 257 -2.59 4.28 13.01
N PHE A 258 -1.46 4.98 13.06
CA PHE A 258 -0.79 5.41 14.27
C PHE A 258 -0.54 6.92 14.28
N GLN A 259 -0.41 7.49 15.48
CA GLN A 259 0.14 8.81 15.70
C GLN A 259 1.67 8.77 15.58
N PRO A 260 2.35 9.92 15.37
CA PRO A 260 3.81 9.98 15.27
C PRO A 260 4.56 9.41 16.49
N ASP A 261 3.93 9.40 17.66
CA ASP A 261 4.49 8.82 18.90
C ASP A 261 4.34 7.29 19.00
N GLY A 262 3.76 6.64 17.99
CA GLY A 262 3.55 5.20 17.93
C GLY A 262 2.27 4.72 18.62
N THR A 263 1.48 5.61 19.23
CA THR A 263 0.15 5.25 19.75
C THR A 263 -0.83 5.02 18.59
N MET A 264 -1.82 4.15 18.77
CA MET A 264 -2.83 3.92 17.73
C MET A 264 -3.70 5.17 17.55
N ALA A 265 -3.91 5.60 16.30
CA ALA A 265 -4.90 6.63 15.99
C ALA A 265 -6.33 6.08 16.21
N TYR A 266 -6.54 4.82 15.86
CA TYR A 266 -7.75 4.04 16.08
C TYR A 266 -7.41 2.53 16.00
N ASN A 267 -8.24 1.68 16.61
CA ASN A 267 -7.99 0.24 16.63
C ASN A 267 -8.63 -0.46 15.42
N VAL A 268 -7.80 -1.06 14.56
CA VAL A 268 -8.24 -1.86 13.40
C VAL A 268 -8.13 -3.38 13.61
N GLY A 269 -7.83 -3.83 14.83
CA GLY A 269 -7.75 -5.25 15.16
C GLY A 269 -6.38 -5.91 14.88
N LEU A 270 -5.30 -5.14 14.73
CA LEU A 270 -3.95 -5.72 14.51
C LEU A 270 -3.43 -6.51 15.71
N SER A 271 -3.76 -6.07 16.94
CA SER A 271 -3.29 -6.72 18.17
C SER A 271 -3.92 -8.10 18.41
N THR A 272 -5.18 -8.30 18.02
CA THR A 272 -5.85 -9.61 18.13
C THR A 272 -5.25 -10.63 17.16
N LEU A 273 -4.74 -10.17 16.00
CA LEU A 273 -4.04 -11.04 15.03
C LEU A 273 -2.67 -11.50 15.54
N SER A 274 -1.93 -10.65 16.26
CA SER A 274 -0.65 -11.02 16.88
C SER A 274 -0.80 -12.08 17.97
N THR A 275 -1.92 -12.09 18.69
CA THR A 275 -2.20 -13.12 19.71
C THR A 275 -2.65 -14.41 19.04
N THR A 276 -3.44 -14.34 17.96
CA THR A 276 -3.96 -15.52 17.25
C THR A 276 -2.87 -16.29 16.48
N SER A 277 -1.83 -15.61 16.00
CA SER A 277 -0.65 -16.27 15.41
C SER A 277 0.21 -17.01 16.43
N THR A 278 0.08 -16.68 17.73
CA THR A 278 0.78 -17.35 18.83
C THR A 278 -0.06 -18.51 19.42
N THR A 279 -1.39 -18.47 19.28
CA THR A 279 -2.31 -19.48 19.84
C THR A 279 -2.80 -20.53 18.85
N SER A 280 -2.35 -20.54 17.59
CA SER A 280 -2.66 -21.60 16.60
C SER A 280 -1.93 -22.93 16.85
N SER A 281 -1.46 -23.18 18.06
CA SER A 281 -0.93 -24.47 18.52
C SER A 281 -1.43 -24.86 19.90
N THR A 282 -2.75 -24.94 20.10
CA THR A 282 -3.39 -26.00 20.93
C THR A 282 -4.91 -25.83 20.93
N SER A 283 -5.58 -26.74 20.23
CA SER A 283 -6.99 -27.03 20.47
C SER A 283 -7.14 -27.78 21.80
N THR A 284 -7.79 -27.15 22.77
CA THR A 284 -8.62 -27.86 23.75
C THR A 284 -9.71 -26.93 24.26
N ALA A 285 -10.94 -27.34 24.03
CA ALA A 285 -12.12 -26.73 24.59
C ALA A 285 -12.17 -26.96 26.10
N SER A 286 -12.51 -25.92 26.86
CA SER A 286 -13.13 -26.08 28.17
C SER A 286 -13.92 -24.82 28.52
N ILE A 287 -15.22 -25.05 28.70
CA ILE A 287 -16.22 -24.14 29.24
C ILE A 287 -16.00 -24.05 30.75
N SER A 288 -16.00 -22.83 31.31
CA SER A 288 -16.54 -22.59 32.65
C SER A 288 -16.65 -21.09 32.92
N ASP A 289 -17.88 -20.67 33.20
CA ASP A 289 -18.26 -19.43 33.86
C ASP A 289 -17.49 -19.22 35.18
N LEU A 290 -17.14 -17.98 35.53
CA LEU A 290 -17.85 -17.21 36.57
C LEU A 290 -17.12 -15.87 36.85
N THR A 291 -17.95 -14.83 36.86
CA THR A 291 -17.90 -13.61 37.67
C THR A 291 -16.89 -13.54 38.84
N SER A 292 -16.17 -12.42 38.95
CA SER A 292 -15.96 -11.70 40.23
C SER A 292 -15.36 -10.31 39.99
N SER A 293 -16.13 -9.27 40.30
CA SER A 293 -15.70 -7.89 40.47
C SER A 293 -15.66 -7.58 41.96
N ALA A 294 -14.55 -7.01 42.44
CA ALA A 294 -14.35 -6.19 43.65
C ALA A 294 -12.96 -6.48 44.23
N THR A 295 -12.17 -5.58 44.80
CA THR A 295 -12.11 -4.11 44.88
C THR A 295 -10.69 -3.81 45.36
N LYS A 296 -10.16 -2.65 44.96
CA LYS A 296 -8.94 -2.01 45.46
C LYS A 296 -8.63 -2.29 46.94
N THR A 297 -7.37 -2.55 47.24
CA THR A 297 -6.74 -2.02 48.45
C THR A 297 -5.37 -1.48 48.10
N THR A 298 -5.20 -0.20 48.40
CA THR A 298 -3.96 0.56 48.27
C THR A 298 -3.22 0.46 49.60
N THR A 299 -1.97 0.04 49.57
CA THR A 299 -0.99 0.33 50.62
C THR A 299 0.34 0.60 49.95
N MET A 300 0.74 1.88 49.99
CA MET A 300 2.11 2.32 49.75
C MET A 300 2.94 2.04 51.00
N GLU A 301 4.08 1.37 50.86
CA GLU A 301 5.22 1.57 51.76
C GLU A 301 6.50 1.68 50.91
N PHE A 302 7.22 2.76 51.19
CA PHE A 302 8.57 3.06 50.71
C PHE A 302 9.59 2.21 51.49
N HIS A 303 10.60 1.65 50.83
CA HIS A 303 12.00 1.69 51.29
C HIS A 303 13.00 1.21 50.23
N GLN A 304 14.17 1.86 50.27
CA GLN A 304 15.37 1.80 49.43
C GLN A 304 16.22 0.52 49.51
N SER A 305 17.10 0.37 48.50
CA SER A 305 18.34 -0.44 48.41
C SER A 305 18.08 -1.92 48.10
N TRP A 306 18.76 -2.63 47.18
CA TRP A 306 20.20 -2.87 46.97
C TRP A 306 20.44 -3.25 45.48
N VAL A 307 21.32 -2.61 44.71
CA VAL A 307 22.76 -2.93 44.47
C VAL A 307 23.03 -4.23 43.65
N SER A 308 23.62 -4.01 42.45
CA SER A 308 24.45 -4.91 41.62
C SER A 308 23.74 -6.08 40.92
N TRP A 309 24.03 -6.46 39.67
CA TRP A 309 25.34 -6.74 39.09
C TRP A 309 25.42 -6.40 37.59
N ILE A 310 26.43 -5.61 37.22
CA ILE A 310 27.09 -5.61 35.91
C ILE A 310 28.29 -6.54 36.05
N PHE A 311 28.57 -7.39 35.04
CA PHE A 311 29.94 -7.81 34.77
C PHE A 311 30.22 -7.81 33.27
N VAL A 312 30.97 -6.78 32.87
CA VAL A 312 31.85 -6.79 31.69
C VAL A 312 33.26 -7.05 32.23
N CYS A 313 34.02 -7.94 31.61
CA CYS A 313 35.48 -7.92 31.72
C CYS A 313 36.09 -7.68 30.34
N VAL A 314 36.68 -6.49 30.21
CA VAL A 314 37.52 -6.01 29.11
C VAL A 314 38.98 -6.47 29.34
N VAL A 315 39.82 -6.29 28.30
CA VAL A 315 41.24 -5.86 28.33
C VAL A 315 42.26 -6.96 27.96
N THR A 316 43.21 -6.81 27.02
CA THR A 316 43.57 -5.79 26.01
C THR A 316 44.74 -6.32 25.15
N PHE A 317 44.91 -5.74 23.95
CA PHE A 317 46.16 -5.32 23.26
C PHE A 317 47.36 -6.28 23.11
N GLN A 318 47.84 -6.51 21.87
CA GLN A 318 48.86 -5.66 21.21
C GLN A 318 49.16 -6.11 19.77
N VAL A 319 49.49 -5.09 18.98
CA VAL A 319 49.98 -5.08 17.59
C VAL A 319 51.36 -5.74 17.46
N TYR A 320 51.60 -6.53 16.40
CA TYR A 320 52.87 -6.45 15.64
C TYR A 320 52.77 -7.02 14.22
N MET A 321 53.68 -6.51 13.39
CA MET A 321 53.72 -6.45 11.93
C MET A 321 54.06 -7.74 11.16
N ARG A 322 53.67 -7.72 9.86
CA ARG A 322 54.38 -8.18 8.64
C ARG A 322 54.80 -9.67 8.48
N ARG A 323 54.15 -10.34 7.49
CA ARG A 323 54.64 -11.15 6.33
C ARG A 323 55.72 -12.25 6.54
N PRO A 324 56.01 -13.14 5.55
CA PRO A 324 55.17 -13.81 4.54
C PRO A 324 55.42 -15.35 4.50
N PHE A 325 54.53 -16.11 3.86
CA PHE A 325 54.75 -17.04 2.73
C PHE A 325 53.42 -17.69 2.36
#